data_AF-A0A7W0IZ38-F1
#
_entry.id   AF-A0A7W0IZ38-F1
#
_cell.length_a   1.000
_cell.length_b   1.000
_cell.length_c   1.000
_cell.angle_alpha   90.00
_cell.angle_beta   90.00
_cell.angle_gamma   90.00
#
_symmetry.space_group_name_H-M   'P 1'
#
loop_
_entity.id
_entity.type
_entity.pdbx_description
1 polymer ?
#
loop_
_entity_poly.entity_id
_entity_poly.type
_entity_poly.pdbx_seq_one_letter_code
_entity_poly.pdbx_strand_id
1 'polypeptide(L)' 'MSAMDEQVLRAAKEIVVKFIETGRVSPSGFSEMFKSVYSTILDSVKNPPKPSEPGNDSRE' A
#
# COMPACT_ATOMS: atom_id res chain seq x y z
N MET A 1 6.93 3.47 -18.38
CA MET A 1 6.67 3.25 -16.94
C MET A 1 7.84 2.46 -16.39
N SER A 2 8.29 2.73 -15.16
CA SER A 2 9.31 1.89 -14.55
C SER A 2 8.71 0.53 -14.17
N ALA A 3 9.53 -0.52 -14.06
CA ALA A 3 9.07 -1.82 -13.57
C ALA A 3 8.44 -1.71 -12.16
N MET A 4 8.91 -0.75 -11.35
CA MET A 4 8.34 -0.47 -10.03
C MET A 4 6.94 0.13 -10.13
N ASP A 5 6.70 1.07 -11.05
CA ASP A 5 5.37 1.67 -11.24
C ASP A 5 4.33 0.60 -11.63
N GLU A 6 4.72 -0.35 -12.48
CA GLU A 6 3.86 -1.47 -12.89
C GLU A 6 3.54 -2.40 -11.71
N GLN A 7 4.51 -2.66 -10.83
CA GLN A 7 4.31 -3.46 -9.62
C GLN A 7 3.34 -2.79 -8.65
N VAL A 8 3.49 -1.48 -8.41
CA VAL A 8 2.58 -0.71 -7.56
C VAL A 8 1.16 -0.71 -8.12
N LEU A 9 1.01 -0.48 -9.44
CA LEU A 9 -0.29 -0.52 -10.11
C LEU A 9 -0.97 -1.90 -10.01
N ARG A 10 -0.19 -2.98 -10.21
CA ARG A 10 -0.71 -4.35 -10.12
C ARG A 10 -1.16 -4.68 -8.70
N ALA A 11 -0.35 -4.35 -7.69
CA ALA A 11 -0.68 -4.59 -6.29
C ALA A 11 -1.93 -3.81 -5.87
N ALA A 12 -2.02 -2.53 -6.22
CA ALA A 12 -3.20 -1.71 -5.94
C ALA A 12 -4.48 -2.29 -6.58
N LYS A 13 -4.39 -2.72 -7.84
CA LYS A 13 -5.51 -3.36 -8.55
C LYS A 13 -5.97 -4.63 -7.82
N GLU A 14 -5.05 -5.52 -7.43
CA GLU A 14 -5.38 -6.79 -6.78
C GLU A 14 -6.05 -6.61 -5.42
N ILE A 15 -5.56 -5.67 -4.60
CA ILE A 15 -6.14 -5.36 -3.29
C ILE A 15 -7.56 -4.82 -3.43
N VAL A 16 -7.78 -3.85 -4.33
CA VAL A 16 -9.11 -3.23 -4.49
C VAL A 16 -10.11 -4.22 -5.08
N VAL A 17 -9.70 -5.02 -6.07
CA VAL A 17 -10.54 -6.10 -6.60
C VAL A 17 -10.90 -7.10 -5.50
N LYS A 18 -9.95 -7.46 -4.62
CA LYS A 18 -10.24 -8.33 -3.47
C LYS A 18 -11.25 -7.72 -2.50
N PHE A 19 -11.17 -6.41 -2.24
CA PHE A 19 -12.18 -5.72 -1.40
C PHE A 19 -13.56 -5.73 -2.03
N ILE A 20 -13.66 -5.66 -3.37
CA ILE A 20 -14.93 -5.76 -4.09
C ILE A 20 -15.47 -7.19 -4.05
N GLU A 21 -14.64 -8.18 -4.34
CA GLU A 21 -15.00 -9.61 -4.28
C GLU A 21 -15.48 -10.05 -2.90
N THR A 22 -14.90 -9.49 -1.84
CA THR A 22 -15.26 -9.77 -0.45
C THR A 22 -16.40 -8.90 0.08
N GLY A 23 -16.97 -8.01 -0.75
CA GLY A 23 -18.07 -7.13 -0.38
C GLY A 23 -17.70 -6.02 0.61
N ARG A 24 -16.41 -5.73 0.81
CA ARG A 24 -15.92 -4.63 1.67
C ARG A 24 -15.99 -3.27 0.98
N VAL A 25 -15.94 -3.25 -0.35
CA VAL A 25 -16.04 -2.06 -1.21
C VAL A 25 -17.02 -2.35 -2.34
N SER A 26 -17.90 -1.42 -2.68
CA SER A 26 -18.76 -1.56 -3.87
C SER A 26 -17.98 -1.24 -5.15
N PRO A 27 -18.38 -1.76 -6.32
CA PRO A 27 -17.77 -1.37 -7.60
C PRO A 27 -17.78 0.15 -7.84
N SER A 28 -18.80 0.87 -7.37
CA SER A 28 -18.88 2.33 -7.47
C SER A 28 -17.81 3.05 -6.65
N GLY A 29 -17.32 2.45 -5.55
CA GLY A 29 -16.24 2.98 -4.72
C GLY A 29 -14.83 2.72 -5.27
N PHE A 30 -14.70 2.04 -6.42
CA PHE A 30 -13.41 1.65 -6.98
C PHE A 30 -12.44 2.83 -7.16
N SER A 31 -12.91 3.95 -7.73
CA SER A 31 -12.02 5.07 -8.10
C SER A 31 -11.33 5.69 -6.89
N GLU A 32 -12.08 5.89 -5.80
CA GLU A 32 -11.55 6.45 -4.55
C GLU A 32 -10.63 5.45 -3.84
N MET A 33 -11.09 4.20 -3.69
CA MET A 33 -10.32 3.16 -3.02
C MET A 33 -9.02 2.81 -3.74
N PHE A 34 -9.04 2.80 -5.07
CA PHE A 34 -7.83 2.57 -5.85
C PHE A 34 -6.78 3.64 -5.64
N LYS A 35 -7.17 4.93 -5.63
CA LYS A 35 -6.23 6.04 -5.37
C LYS A 35 -5.64 5.97 -3.96
N SER A 36 -6.48 5.64 -2.96
CA SER A 36 -6.05 5.47 -1.58
C SER A 36 -5.02 4.36 -1.45
N VAL A 37 -5.36 3.13 -1.89
CA VAL A 37 -4.47 1.96 -1.83
C VAL A 37 -3.19 2.19 -2.65
N TYR A 38 -3.29 2.73 -3.86
CA TYR A 38 -2.13 3.05 -4.69
C TYR A 38 -1.17 4.00 -3.97
N SER A 39 -1.69 5.05 -3.35
CA SER A 39 -0.87 6.04 -2.63
C SER A 39 -0.17 5.41 -1.43
N THR A 40 -0.86 4.56 -0.66
CA THR A 40 -0.28 3.83 0.47
C THR A 40 0.88 2.92 0.05
N ILE A 41 0.70 2.15 -1.03
CA ILE A 41 1.75 1.24 -1.52
C ILE A 41 2.92 2.05 -2.09
N LEU A 42 2.64 3.10 -2.87
CA LEU A 42 3.66 3.95 -3.46
C LEU A 42 4.52 4.62 -2.38
N ASP A 43 3.88 5.11 -1.31
CA ASP A 43 4.58 5.70 -0.17
C ASP A 43 5.46 4.65 0.54
N SER A 44 4.93 3.45 0.78
CA SER A 44 5.69 2.36 1.40
C SER A 44 6.93 1.95 0.60
N VAL A 45 6.86 2.05 -0.74
CA VAL A 45 7.98 1.75 -1.64
C VAL A 45 9.00 2.90 -1.69
N LYS A 46 8.53 4.16 -1.69
CA LYS A 46 9.40 5.35 -1.78
C LYS A 46 10.05 5.71 -0.45
N ASN A 47 9.34 5.47 0.65
CA ASN A 47 9.71 5.83 2.00
C ASN A 47 9.67 4.57 2.89
N PRO A 48 10.51 3.55 2.62
CA PRO A 48 10.52 2.35 3.44
C PRO A 48 10.85 2.72 4.89
N PRO A 49 10.12 2.17 5.87
CA PRO A 49 10.42 2.43 7.28
C PRO A 49 11.88 2.03 7.54
N LYS A 50 12.64 2.94 8.14
CA LYS A 50 14.00 2.61 8.57
C LYS A 50 13.89 1.46 9.58
N PRO A 51 14.77 0.44 9.49
CA PRO A 51 14.84 -0.58 10.53
C PRO A 51 15.01 0.16 11.85
N SER A 52 14.08 -0.02 12.78
CA SER A 52 14.24 0.49 14.13
C SER A 52 15.52 -0.14 14.69
N GLU A 53 16.54 0.68 14.93
CA GLU A 53 17.73 0.24 15.64
C GLU A 53 17.27 -0.42 16.95
N PRO A 54 17.74 -1.64 17.26
CA PRO A 54 17.37 -2.30 18.52
C PRO A 54 17.77 -1.37 19.66
N GLY A 55 16.76 -0.94 20.42
CA GLY A 55 16.88 0.07 21.44
C GLY A 55 18.06 -0.21 22.37
N ASN A 56 18.99 0.73 22.41
CA ASN A 56 19.94 0.85 23.50
C ASN A 56 19.14 1.27 24.75
N ASP A 57 18.52 0.29 25.42
CA ASP A 57 18.01 0.42 26.79
C ASP A 57 19.20 0.53 27.74
N SER A 58 19.89 1.68 27.66
CA SER A 58 20.87 2.08 28.66
C SER A 58 20.13 2.72 29.82
N ARG A 59 20.00 1.92 30.87
CA ARG A 59 19.69 2.27 32.27
C ARG A 59 19.99 3.73 32.64
N GLU A 60 19.02 4.39 33.27
CA GLU A 60 19.21 5.37 34.36
C GLU A 60 18.24 5.08 35.50
#